data_AF-A0A7V1H5X2-F1
#
_entry.id   AF-A0A7V1H5X2-F1
#
_cell.length_a   1.000
_cell.length_b   1.000
_cell.length_c   1.000
_cell.angle_alpha   90.00
_cell.angle_beta   90.00
_cell.angle_gamma   90.00
#
_symmetry.space_group_name_H-M   'P 1'
#
loop_
_entity.id
_entity.type
_entity.pdbx_description
1 polymer ?
#
loop_
_entity_poly.entity_id
_entity_poly.type
_entity_poly.pdbx_seq_one_letter_code
_entity_poly.pdbx_strand_id
1 'polypeptide(L)'
;MPPDGVKNETFSPEGQPKPQYQPKHRKKPTQREEKKLKSLSEEVEACLGFVLNQKGTQKHRFIRSLFGLYQKVALPLFIKTINRALKYHITDIQTIERIAILQLKEGNYELPFVETNEEFKKMESYLECCSTDEADLSIYDKMTEDEDG
;
A
#
# COMPACT_ATOMS: atom_id res chain seq x y z
N MET A 1 5.68 -33.37 6.05
CA MET A 1 4.54 -32.95 5.21
C MET A 1 3.83 -31.79 5.89
N PRO A 2 3.19 -30.86 5.16
CA PRO A 2 2.40 -29.81 5.80
C PRO A 2 1.21 -30.41 6.58
N PRO A 3 0.77 -29.76 7.69
CA PRO A 3 -0.39 -30.21 8.45
C PRO A 3 -1.67 -30.13 7.60
N ASP A 4 -2.62 -31.02 7.90
CA ASP A 4 -3.84 -31.15 7.12
C ASP A 4 -4.68 -29.86 7.16
N GLY A 5 -5.19 -29.44 6.00
CA GLY A 5 -5.90 -28.16 5.84
C GLY A 5 -5.05 -26.95 5.41
N VAL A 6 -3.72 -27.06 5.35
CA VAL A 6 -2.86 -25.97 4.87
C VAL A 6 -2.82 -25.95 3.34
N LYS A 7 -3.63 -25.06 2.73
CA LYS A 7 -3.68 -24.88 1.27
C LYS A 7 -2.73 -23.79 0.79
N ASN A 8 -1.91 -24.14 -0.19
CA ASN A 8 -1.00 -23.26 -0.92
C ASN A 8 0.16 -22.65 -0.10
N GLU A 9 0.40 -22.98 1.16
CA GLU A 9 1.57 -22.42 1.86
C GLU A 9 2.88 -23.01 1.34
N THR A 10 3.94 -22.21 1.38
CA THR A 10 5.29 -22.67 1.05
C THR A 10 5.77 -23.58 2.18
N PHE A 11 5.98 -24.86 1.87
CA PHE A 11 6.57 -25.82 2.78
C PHE A 11 7.92 -26.30 2.24
N SER A 12 8.78 -26.73 3.15
CA SER A 12 10.04 -27.40 2.83
C SER A 12 10.15 -28.63 3.73
N PRO A 13 10.50 -29.80 3.19
CA PRO A 13 10.73 -30.98 4.01
C PRO A 13 11.93 -30.77 4.93
N GLU A 14 11.96 -31.54 6.01
CA GLU A 14 13.00 -31.46 7.04
C GLU A 14 14.38 -31.76 6.42
N GLY A 15 15.36 -30.89 6.68
CA GLY A 15 16.71 -30.99 6.11
C GLY A 15 16.92 -30.34 4.73
N GLN A 16 15.88 -29.80 4.09
CA GLN A 16 16.03 -29.07 2.81
C GLN A 16 15.92 -27.54 2.97
N PRO A 17 16.67 -26.77 2.16
CA PRO A 17 16.57 -25.31 2.16
C PRO A 17 15.20 -24.86 1.62
N LYS A 18 14.74 -23.68 2.05
CA LYS A 18 13.51 -23.09 1.54
C LYS A 18 13.63 -22.85 0.03
N PRO A 19 12.59 -23.16 -0.77
CA PRO A 19 12.62 -22.91 -2.21
C PRO A 19 12.81 -21.41 -2.46
N GLN A 20 13.79 -21.08 -3.31
CA GLN A 20 14.13 -19.70 -3.65
C GLN A 20 13.04 -19.01 -4.51
N TYR A 21 12.31 -19.80 -5.31
CA TYR A 21 11.33 -19.30 -6.25
C TYR A 21 9.93 -19.85 -5.95
N GLN A 22 8.91 -19.03 -6.17
CA GLN A 22 7.50 -19.44 -6.12
C GLN A 22 6.92 -19.57 -7.53
N PRO A 23 5.94 -20.46 -7.74
CA PRO A 23 5.26 -20.58 -9.04
C PRO A 23 4.62 -19.27 -9.50
N LYS A 24 4.88 -18.87 -10.75
CA LYS A 24 4.43 -17.61 -11.36
C LYS A 24 2.89 -17.45 -11.37
N HIS A 25 2.16 -18.53 -11.61
CA HIS A 25 0.69 -18.53 -11.77
C HIS A 25 -0.04 -19.15 -10.57
N ARG A 26 0.35 -18.77 -9.36
CA ARG A 26 -0.32 -19.23 -8.15
C ARG A 26 -1.63 -18.45 -7.92
N LYS A 27 -2.68 -19.16 -7.47
CA LYS A 27 -3.90 -18.52 -6.95
C LYS A 27 -3.54 -17.66 -5.73
N LYS A 28 -3.93 -16.38 -5.75
CA LYS A 28 -3.68 -15.44 -4.65
C LYS A 28 -4.97 -15.29 -3.81
N PRO A 29 -5.18 -16.09 -2.75
CA PRO A 29 -6.34 -15.91 -1.88
C PRO A 29 -6.19 -14.63 -1.03
N THR A 30 -7.31 -14.01 -0.67
CA THR A 30 -7.37 -12.80 0.17
C THR A 30 -7.68 -13.12 1.64
N GLN A 31 -7.69 -14.40 2.04
CA GLN A 31 -8.11 -14.84 3.38
C GLN A 31 -7.28 -14.21 4.50
N ARG A 32 -5.97 -14.03 4.29
CA ARG A 32 -5.08 -13.39 5.28
C ARG A 32 -5.39 -11.91 5.45
N GLU A 33 -5.61 -11.20 4.34
CA GLU A 33 -5.98 -9.78 4.32
C GLU A 33 -7.33 -9.58 5.01
N GLU A 34 -8.33 -10.40 4.65
CA GLU A 34 -9.66 -10.38 5.24
C GLU A 34 -9.62 -10.64 6.75
N LYS A 35 -8.91 -11.69 7.20
CA LYS A 35 -8.77 -11.99 8.63
C LYS A 35 -8.12 -10.83 9.39
N LYS A 36 -7.09 -10.21 8.81
CA LYS A 36 -6.44 -9.06 9.42
C LYS A 36 -7.38 -7.86 9.51
N LEU A 37 -8.10 -7.54 8.43
CA LEU A 37 -9.09 -6.46 8.42
C LEU A 37 -10.20 -6.68 9.47
N LYS A 38 -10.75 -7.90 9.57
CA LYS A 38 -11.77 -8.24 10.59
C LYS A 38 -11.25 -8.09 12.02
N SER A 39 -9.96 -8.37 12.27
CA SER A 39 -9.37 -8.20 13.60
C SER A 39 -9.14 -6.74 14.02
N LEU A 40 -9.31 -5.77 13.13
CA LEU A 40 -9.04 -4.35 13.44
C LEU A 40 -10.16 -3.72 14.25
N SER A 41 -11.41 -3.89 13.81
CA SER A 41 -12.58 -3.33 14.48
C SER A 41 -13.88 -3.98 13.96
N GLU A 42 -14.93 -3.91 14.78
CA GLU A 42 -16.25 -4.45 14.44
C GLU A 42 -16.86 -3.75 13.20
N GLU A 43 -16.57 -2.47 13.01
CA GLU A 43 -17.14 -1.71 11.89
C GLU A 43 -16.50 -2.08 10.56
N VAL A 44 -15.22 -2.47 10.58
CA VAL A 44 -14.53 -3.03 9.41
C VAL A 44 -15.10 -4.40 9.06
N GLU A 45 -15.39 -5.23 10.06
CA GLU A 45 -16.04 -6.52 9.85
C GLU A 45 -17.45 -6.36 9.27
N ALA A 46 -18.25 -5.44 9.80
CA ALA A 46 -19.59 -5.14 9.30
C ALA A 46 -19.56 -4.60 7.86
N CYS A 47 -18.60 -3.72 7.54
CA CYS A 47 -18.38 -3.22 6.18
C CYS A 47 -18.05 -4.37 5.20
N LEU A 48 -17.14 -5.26 5.59
CA LEU A 48 -16.80 -6.44 4.80
C LEU A 48 -18.00 -7.38 4.62
N GLY A 49 -18.79 -7.62 5.67
CA GLY A 49 -20.01 -8.43 5.60
C GLY A 49 -21.00 -7.88 4.58
N PHE A 50 -21.24 -6.57 4.60
CA PHE A 50 -22.12 -5.90 3.64
C PHE A 50 -21.64 -6.07 2.19
N VAL A 51 -20.36 -5.85 1.91
CA VAL A 51 -19.81 -5.92 0.55
C VAL A 51 -19.73 -7.37 0.03
N LEU A 52 -19.42 -8.33 0.91
CA LEU A 52 -19.32 -9.75 0.54
C LEU A 52 -20.68 -10.37 0.24
N ASN A 53 -21.76 -9.83 0.80
CA ASN A 53 -23.13 -10.30 0.56
C ASN A 53 -23.72 -9.76 -0.76
N GLN A 54 -23.13 -8.72 -1.35
CA GLN A 54 -23.58 -8.21 -2.66
C GLN A 54 -23.19 -9.15 -3.81
N LYS A 55 -24.14 -9.39 -4.72
CA LYS A 55 -23.92 -10.16 -5.94
C LYS A 55 -23.17 -9.31 -6.97
N GLY A 56 -22.15 -9.87 -7.61
CA GLY A 56 -21.42 -9.22 -8.71
C GLY A 56 -20.20 -8.38 -8.33
N THR A 57 -19.91 -8.21 -7.04
CA THR A 57 -18.68 -7.51 -6.61
C THR A 57 -17.45 -8.41 -6.80
N GLN A 58 -16.36 -7.85 -7.34
CA GLN A 58 -15.06 -8.52 -7.33
C GLN A 58 -14.51 -8.52 -5.90
N LYS A 59 -15.03 -9.42 -5.05
CA LYS A 59 -14.71 -9.54 -3.61
C LYS A 59 -13.21 -9.44 -3.34
N HIS A 60 -12.42 -10.18 -4.11
CA HIS A 60 -10.96 -10.18 -4.02
C HIS A 60 -10.29 -8.86 -4.41
N ARG A 61 -10.87 -8.10 -5.35
CA ARG A 61 -10.36 -6.77 -5.71
C ARG A 61 -10.66 -5.79 -4.58
N PHE A 62 -11.90 -5.79 -4.08
CA PHE A 62 -12.30 -4.91 -2.99
C PHE A 62 -11.47 -5.14 -1.72
N ILE A 63 -11.31 -6.40 -1.27
CA ILE A 63 -10.50 -6.72 -0.09
C ILE A 63 -9.07 -6.21 -0.26
N ARG A 64 -8.46 -6.41 -1.44
CA ARG A 64 -7.09 -5.95 -1.71
C ARG A 64 -6.97 -4.44 -1.67
N SER A 65 -7.89 -3.74 -2.33
CA SER A 65 -7.85 -2.28 -2.36
C SER A 65 -8.11 -1.69 -0.97
N LEU A 66 -9.04 -2.26 -0.20
CA LEU A 66 -9.30 -1.86 1.17
C LEU A 66 -8.11 -2.12 2.09
N PHE A 67 -7.45 -3.28 1.95
CA PHE A 67 -6.23 -3.59 2.68
C PHE A 67 -5.08 -2.63 2.31
N GLY A 68 -4.96 -2.29 1.03
CA GLY A 68 -4.02 -1.28 0.56
C GLY A 68 -4.26 0.10 1.17
N LEU A 69 -5.53 0.51 1.31
CA LEU A 69 -5.89 1.76 2.00
C LEU A 69 -5.50 1.71 3.48
N TYR A 70 -5.78 0.60 4.17
CA TYR A 70 -5.36 0.37 5.55
C TYR A 70 -3.84 0.48 5.73
N GLN A 71 -3.04 0.01 4.76
CA GLN A 71 -1.58 0.12 4.83
C GLN A 71 -1.05 1.56 4.62
N LYS A 72 -1.83 2.43 3.96
CA LYS A 72 -1.42 3.80 3.64
C LYS A 72 -1.85 4.84 4.67
N VAL A 73 -2.81 4.49 5.54
CA VAL A 73 -3.51 5.45 6.40
C VAL A 73 -3.39 5.02 7.86
N ALA A 74 -3.29 5.99 8.77
CA ALA A 74 -3.28 5.72 10.20
C ALA A 74 -4.59 5.02 10.64
N LEU A 75 -4.47 4.02 11.52
CA LEU A 75 -5.60 3.23 12.02
C LEU A 75 -6.82 4.05 12.47
N PRO A 76 -6.70 5.14 13.27
CA PRO A 76 -7.87 5.91 13.71
C PRO A 76 -8.60 6.60 12.54
N LEU A 77 -7.85 7.13 11.56
CA LEU A 77 -8.43 7.74 10.37
C LEU A 77 -9.10 6.69 9.48
N PHE A 78 -8.50 5.50 9.38
CA PHE A 78 -9.08 4.38 8.66
C PHE A 78 -10.44 3.96 9.26
N ILE A 79 -10.53 3.75 10.57
CA ILE A 79 -11.80 3.39 11.24
C ILE A 79 -12.86 4.49 11.03
N LYS A 80 -12.49 5.77 11.17
CA LYS A 80 -13.38 6.91 10.91
C LYS A 80 -13.89 6.95 9.45
N THR A 81 -13.04 6.57 8.50
CA THR A 81 -13.39 6.48 7.07
C THR A 81 -14.42 5.38 6.86
N ILE A 82 -14.16 4.19 7.41
CA ILE A 82 -15.05 3.03 7.27
C ILE A 82 -16.38 3.26 7.94
N ASN A 83 -16.42 3.90 9.11
CA ASN A 83 -17.67 4.28 9.76
C ASN A 83 -18.53 5.21 8.89
N ARG A 84 -17.91 6.18 8.21
CA ARG A 84 -18.62 7.04 7.25
C ARG A 84 -19.08 6.27 6.02
N ALA A 85 -18.24 5.39 5.48
CA ALA A 85 -18.60 4.55 4.33
C ALA A 85 -19.77 3.61 4.65
N LEU A 86 -19.76 2.98 5.83
CA LEU A 86 -20.82 2.09 6.31
C LEU A 86 -22.13 2.85 6.52
N LYS A 87 -22.09 4.04 7.12
CA LYS A 87 -23.27 4.91 7.32
C LYS A 87 -24.02 5.23 6.02
N TYR A 88 -23.29 5.37 4.92
CA TYR A 88 -23.86 5.70 3.61
C TYR A 88 -23.89 4.50 2.63
N HIS A 89 -23.62 3.29 3.12
CA HIS A 89 -23.57 2.06 2.31
C HIS A 89 -22.67 2.14 1.06
N ILE A 90 -21.55 2.85 1.18
CA ILE A 90 -20.62 3.07 0.07
C ILE A 90 -19.79 1.81 -0.15
N THR A 91 -19.85 1.25 -1.36
CA THR A 91 -19.09 0.05 -1.76
C THR A 91 -17.98 0.33 -2.76
N ASP A 92 -17.96 1.53 -3.36
CA ASP A 92 -16.92 1.94 -4.27
C ASP A 92 -15.67 2.38 -3.51
N ILE A 93 -14.54 1.73 -3.80
CA ILE A 93 -13.28 2.00 -3.12
C ILE A 93 -12.75 3.41 -3.42
N GLN A 94 -12.96 3.93 -4.64
CA GLN A 94 -12.49 5.27 -5.00
C GLN A 94 -13.18 6.33 -4.15
N THR A 95 -14.48 6.12 -3.88
CA THR A 95 -15.25 6.98 -2.97
C THR A 95 -14.76 6.86 -1.52
N ILE A 96 -14.42 5.66 -1.04
CA ILE A 96 -13.85 5.45 0.31
C ILE A 96 -12.50 6.17 0.45
N GLU A 97 -11.62 6.09 -0.56
CA GLU A 97 -10.33 6.81 -0.59
C GLU A 97 -10.54 8.33 -0.52
N ARG A 98 -11.52 8.86 -1.28
CA ARG A 98 -11.87 10.29 -1.24
C ARG A 98 -12.36 10.72 0.14
N ILE A 99 -13.16 9.89 0.82
CA ILE A 99 -13.59 10.17 2.19
C ILE A 99 -12.38 10.26 3.14
N ALA A 100 -11.42 9.34 3.03
CA ALA A 100 -10.20 9.39 3.85
C ALA A 100 -9.42 10.69 3.62
N ILE A 101 -9.26 11.11 2.36
CA ILE A 101 -8.59 12.37 2.00
C ILE A 101 -9.33 13.58 2.58
N LEU A 102 -10.66 13.61 2.49
CA LEU A 102 -11.46 14.69 3.06
C LEU A 102 -11.33 14.74 4.59
N GLN A 103 -11.39 13.60 5.27
CA GLN A 103 -11.22 13.51 6.71
C GLN A 103 -9.81 13.91 7.17
N LEU A 104 -8.79 13.63 6.35
CA LEU A 104 -7.41 14.06 6.60
C LEU A 104 -7.30 15.60 6.51
N LYS A 105 -7.93 16.21 5.49
CA LYS A 105 -7.95 17.67 5.31
C LYS A 105 -8.73 18.39 6.41
N GLU A 106 -9.87 17.86 6.82
CA GLU A 106 -10.68 18.39 7.94
C GLU A 106 -9.96 18.26 9.29
N GLY A 107 -9.01 17.32 9.41
CA GLY A 107 -8.37 16.97 10.68
C GLY A 107 -7.36 17.98 11.23
N ASN A 108 -7.13 19.13 10.59
CA ASN A 108 -6.03 20.05 10.93
C ASN A 108 -4.71 19.28 11.16
N TYR A 109 -4.39 18.35 10.27
CA TYR A 109 -3.14 17.60 10.35
C TYR A 109 -2.01 18.59 10.04
N GLU A 110 -1.39 19.13 11.07
CA GLU A 110 -0.09 19.78 10.95
C GLU A 110 0.88 18.71 10.48
N LEU A 111 1.32 18.83 9.22
CA LEU A 111 2.44 18.03 8.72
C LEU A 111 3.59 18.24 9.72
N PRO A 112 4.18 17.16 10.28
CA PRO A 112 5.34 17.33 11.12
C PRO A 112 6.38 18.09 10.29
N PHE A 113 6.74 19.27 10.75
CA PHE A 113 7.80 20.06 10.14
C PHE A 113 9.07 19.22 10.26
N VAL A 114 9.50 18.63 9.15
CA VAL A 114 10.78 17.92 9.10
C VAL A 114 11.84 19.00 9.03
N GLU A 115 12.45 19.32 10.18
CA GLU A 115 13.70 20.08 10.19
C GLU A 115 14.70 19.30 9.34
N THR A 116 14.97 19.83 8.15
CA THR A 116 16.03 19.30 7.30
C THR A 116 17.31 19.73 7.97
N ASN A 117 17.93 18.83 8.75
CA ASN A 117 19.16 19.13 9.46
C ASN A 117 20.26 19.42 8.42
N GLU A 118 20.56 20.70 8.19
CA GLU A 118 21.56 21.12 7.20
C GLU A 118 22.99 20.66 7.54
N GLU A 119 23.23 19.98 8.67
CA GLU A 119 24.50 19.34 9.00
C GLU A 119 24.95 18.31 7.97
N PHE A 120 24.04 17.76 7.14
CA PHE A 120 24.45 16.91 6.02
C PHE A 120 25.40 17.65 5.06
N LYS A 121 25.31 18.99 4.97
CA LYS A 121 26.21 19.83 4.14
C LYS A 121 27.66 19.82 4.65
N LYS A 122 27.88 19.42 5.91
CA LYS A 122 29.21 19.32 6.54
C LYS A 122 29.80 17.92 6.50
N MET A 123 29.06 16.91 6.03
CA MET A 123 29.58 15.54 5.92
C MET A 123 30.64 15.46 4.80
N GLU A 124 31.73 14.75 5.06
CA GLU A 124 32.83 14.59 4.09
C GLU A 124 32.34 14.00 2.76
N SER A 125 31.44 13.02 2.81
CA SER A 125 30.83 12.40 1.61
C SER A 125 30.01 13.39 0.77
N TYR A 126 29.37 14.37 1.41
CA TYR A 126 28.63 15.41 0.71
C TYR A 126 29.58 16.42 0.05
N LEU A 127 30.65 16.83 0.73
CA LEU A 127 31.67 17.73 0.18
C LEU A 127 32.44 17.10 -0.98
N GLU A 128 32.75 15.81 -0.90
CA GLU A 128 33.39 15.05 -1.98
C GLU A 128 32.52 15.02 -3.24
N CYS A 129 31.22 14.74 -3.09
CA CYS A 129 30.27 14.75 -4.22
C CYS A 129 29.94 16.17 -4.72
N CYS A 130 29.91 17.20 -3.87
CA CYS A 130 29.72 18.58 -4.32
C CYS A 130 30.94 19.13 -5.07
N SER A 131 32.13 18.55 -4.89
CA SER A 131 33.38 19.01 -5.52
C SER A 131 33.61 18.42 -6.91
N THR A 132 32.73 17.52 -7.38
CA THR A 132 32.77 17.05 -8.76
C THR A 132 32.25 18.15 -9.69
N ASP A 133 32.95 18.36 -10.82
CA ASP A 133 32.50 19.27 -11.87
C ASP A 133 31.03 18.99 -12.26
N GLU A 134 30.32 20.06 -12.59
CA GLU A 134 28.95 20.00 -13.05
C GLU A 134 28.86 19.01 -14.22
N ALA A 135 27.95 18.04 -14.11
CA ALA A 135 27.76 17.07 -15.17
C ALA A 135 27.40 17.79 -16.46
N ASP A 136 28.10 17.48 -17.55
CA ASP A 136 27.76 18.04 -18.86
C ASP A 136 26.40 17.48 -19.32
N LEU A 137 25.35 18.26 -19.13
CA LEU A 137 23.98 17.91 -19.51
C LEU A 137 23.70 18.14 -21.00
N SER A 138 24.65 18.66 -21.79
CA SER A 138 24.48 18.92 -23.23
C SER A 138 24.18 17.66 -24.05
N ILE A 139 24.45 16.48 -23.49
CA ILE A 139 24.10 15.18 -24.06
C ILE A 139 22.57 15.01 -24.16
N TYR A 140 21.81 15.55 -23.20
CA TYR A 140 20.35 15.47 -23.19
C TYR A 140 19.68 16.49 -24.09
N ASP A 141 20.30 17.66 -24.30
CA ASP A 141 19.83 18.65 -25.29
C ASP A 141 19.86 18.07 -26.71
N LYS A 142 20.83 17.20 -27.04
CA LYS A 142 20.90 16.52 -28.34
C LYS A 142 19.80 15.45 -28.51
N MET A 143 19.36 14.80 -27.45
CA MET A 143 18.31 13.77 -27.55
C MET A 143 16.93 14.35 -27.81
N THR A 144 16.70 15.63 -27.50
CA THR A 144 15.42 16.30 -27.75
C THR A 144 15.25 16.80 -29.19
N GLU A 145 16.31 16.80 -30.00
CA GLU A 145 16.28 17.29 -31.39
C GLU A 145 16.12 16.16 -32.44
N ASP A 146 16.30 14.89 -32.05
CA ASP A 146 16.26 13.74 -32.96
C ASP A 146 14.91 12.98 -32.98
N GLU A 147 13.86 13.48 -32.31
CA GLU A 147 12.51 12.87 -32.24
C GLU A 147 11.40 13.66 -32.98
N ASP A 148 11.77 14.52 -33.93
CA ASP A 148 10.86 15.10 -34.94
C ASP A 148 11.36 14.77 -36.36
N GLY A 149 11.07 13.54 -36.83
CA GLY A 149 11.36 13.06 -38.19
C GLY A 149 10.55 11.84 -38.61
#